data_AF-A0A359CE43-F1
#
_entry.id   AF-A0A359CE43-F1
#
_cell.length_a   1.000
_cell.length_b   1.000
_cell.length_c   1.000
_cell.angle_alpha   90.00
_cell.angle_beta   90.00
_cell.angle_gamma   90.00
#
_symmetry.space_group_name_H-M   'P 1'
#
loop_
_entity.id
_entity.type
_entity.pdbx_description
1 polymer ?
#
loop_
_entity_poly.entity_id
_entity_poly.type
_entity_poly.pdbx_seq_one_letter_code
_entity_poly.pdbx_strand_id
1 'polypeptide(L)'
;MSEIIQNSSQRKEMLRHLLLRLHEGEAPDVLRKRLIEVLRSIPYNEVVEVEQELINSGALSENEILEFCDLHTAVLDGSIDLEDAKTIPPGHPVDTFKKENEALKAEVNKLVSLFNGISSLSEDHLPGYILQLRTGFNNLWDVDKHYKRKEYLLFPYLEKHLITGPPKVMWGKHDEIRSLLKNASEALASPISTAEEM
;
A
#
# COMPACT_ATOMS: atom_id res chain seq x y z
N MET A 1 -19.95 -10.10 27.61
CA MET A 1 -20.17 -8.99 26.65
C MET A 1 -19.45 -7.71 27.07
N SER A 2 -19.43 -7.32 28.35
CA SER A 2 -18.74 -6.12 28.84
C SER A 2 -17.21 -6.15 28.69
N GLU A 3 -16.56 -7.28 28.98
CA GLU A 3 -15.08 -7.37 28.94
C GLU A 3 -14.49 -7.26 27.53
N ILE A 4 -15.13 -7.88 26.52
CA ILE A 4 -14.68 -7.81 25.11
C ILE A 4 -14.83 -6.38 24.58
N ILE A 5 -15.94 -5.72 24.92
CA ILE A 5 -16.21 -4.33 24.53
C ILE A 5 -15.23 -3.37 25.22
N GLN A 6 -14.96 -3.57 26.52
CA GLN A 6 -13.96 -2.77 27.25
C GLN A 6 -12.56 -2.91 26.66
N ASN A 7 -12.18 -4.14 26.27
CA ASN A 7 -10.87 -4.39 25.67
C ASN A 7 -10.74 -3.73 24.28
N SER A 8 -11.79 -3.79 23.45
CA SER A 8 -11.83 -3.10 22.15
C SER A 8 -11.71 -1.57 22.29
N SER A 9 -12.50 -0.96 23.17
CA SER A 9 -12.44 0.49 23.40
C SER A 9 -11.06 0.94 23.91
N GLN A 10 -10.44 0.18 24.81
CA GLN A 10 -9.10 0.50 25.34
C GLN A 10 -8.02 0.41 24.26
N ARG A 11 -8.08 -0.61 23.39
CA ARG A 11 -7.14 -0.75 22.25
C ARG A 11 -7.25 0.41 21.29
N LYS A 12 -8.47 0.78 20.90
CA LYS A 12 -8.73 1.91 20.00
C LYS A 12 -8.25 3.24 20.57
N GLU A 13 -8.54 3.47 21.85
CA GLU A 13 -8.10 4.69 22.55
C GLU A 13 -6.56 4.78 22.64
N MET A 14 -5.89 3.67 22.93
CA MET A 14 -4.44 3.61 22.97
C MET A 14 -3.82 3.89 21.59
N LEU A 15 -4.39 3.32 20.52
CA LEU A 15 -3.95 3.58 19.16
C LEU A 15 -4.13 5.05 18.78
N ARG A 16 -5.30 5.64 19.06
CA ARG A 16 -5.61 7.04 18.84
C ARG A 16 -4.59 7.96 19.50
N HIS A 17 -4.29 7.71 20.78
CA HIS A 17 -3.33 8.49 21.54
C HIS A 17 -1.89 8.38 21.00
N LEU A 18 -1.48 7.19 20.53
CA LEU A 18 -0.16 7.00 19.92
C LEU A 18 -0.02 7.74 18.59
N LEU A 19 -1.05 7.71 17.74
CA LEU A 19 -1.04 8.41 16.45
C LEU A 19 -0.92 9.92 16.63
N LEU A 20 -1.68 10.50 17.57
CA LEU A 20 -1.62 11.94 17.86
C LEU A 20 -0.24 12.37 18.39
N ARG A 21 0.33 11.63 19.34
CA ARG A 21 1.66 11.96 19.89
C ARG A 21 2.78 11.82 18.85
N LEU A 22 2.65 10.84 17.96
CA LEU A 22 3.59 10.66 16.86
C LEU A 22 3.48 11.82 15.86
N HIS A 23 2.27 12.29 15.58
CA HIS A 23 2.02 13.48 14.76
C HIS A 23 2.58 14.76 15.39
N GLU A 24 2.47 14.92 16.72
CA GLU A 24 3.05 16.04 17.47
C GLU A 24 4.60 16.03 17.52
N GLY A 25 5.24 14.99 16.99
CA GLY A 25 6.70 14.89 16.90
C GLY A 25 7.38 14.43 18.19
N GLU A 26 6.63 13.88 19.15
CA GLU A 26 7.21 13.39 20.40
C GLU A 26 8.00 12.09 20.20
N ALA A 27 9.28 12.07 20.58
CA ALA A 27 10.13 10.87 20.66
C ALA A 27 9.87 9.81 19.56
N PRO A 28 10.01 10.18 18.27
CA PRO A 28 9.46 9.42 17.14
C PRO A 28 9.95 7.97 17.08
N ASP A 29 11.21 7.68 17.43
CA ASP A 29 11.73 6.31 17.40
C ASP A 29 11.10 5.39 18.45
N VAL A 30 10.82 5.92 19.65
CA VAL A 30 10.21 5.15 20.75
C VAL A 30 8.73 4.94 20.47
N LEU A 31 8.04 6.00 20.03
CA LEU A 31 6.62 5.92 19.69
C LEU A 31 6.37 5.03 18.48
N ARG A 32 7.23 5.07 17.46
CA ARG A 32 7.17 4.14 16.32
C ARG A 32 7.23 2.71 16.81
N LYS A 33 8.25 2.33 17.59
CA LYS A 33 8.37 0.96 18.15
C LYS A 33 7.14 0.55 18.96
N ARG A 34 6.60 1.45 19.78
CA ARG A 34 5.40 1.18 20.56
C ARG A 34 4.17 0.99 19.70
N LEU A 35 4.02 1.80 18.65
CA LEU A 35 2.95 1.67 17.67
C LEU A 35 3.04 0.32 16.92
N ILE A 36 4.26 -0.14 16.59
CA ILE A 36 4.50 -1.48 16.02
C ILE A 36 3.90 -2.57 16.92
N GLU A 37 4.22 -2.55 18.21
CA GLU A 37 3.75 -3.54 19.18
C GLU A 37 2.22 -3.56 19.29
N VAL A 38 1.62 -2.37 19.34
CA VAL A 38 0.18 -2.22 19.50
C VAL A 38 -0.56 -2.74 18.27
N LEU A 39 -0.13 -2.35 17.06
CA LEU A 39 -0.76 -2.75 15.80
C LEU A 39 -0.77 -4.27 15.57
N ARG A 40 0.20 -5.02 16.11
CA ARG A 40 0.22 -6.50 16.04
C ARG A 40 -0.89 -7.17 16.85
N SER A 41 -1.47 -6.46 17.82
CA SER A 41 -2.46 -7.00 18.76
C SER A 41 -3.88 -6.46 18.53
N ILE A 42 -4.01 -5.46 17.66
CA ILE A 42 -5.28 -4.82 17.35
C ILE A 42 -5.84 -5.43 16.06
N PRO A 43 -7.10 -5.92 16.05
CA PRO A 43 -7.78 -6.32 14.83
C PRO A 43 -7.75 -5.22 13.77
N TYR A 44 -7.45 -5.57 12.52
CA TYR A 44 -7.24 -4.55 11.47
C TYR A 44 -8.46 -3.62 11.26
N ASN A 45 -9.69 -4.13 11.47
CA ASN A 45 -10.89 -3.29 11.41
C ASN A 45 -10.90 -2.19 12.49
N GLU A 46 -10.36 -2.46 13.68
CA GLU A 46 -10.25 -1.45 14.75
C GLU A 46 -9.24 -0.36 14.39
N VAL A 47 -8.16 -0.70 13.68
CA VAL A 47 -7.19 0.28 13.15
C VAL A 47 -7.89 1.24 12.18
N VAL A 48 -8.65 0.68 11.24
CA VAL A 48 -9.42 1.45 10.26
C VAL A 48 -10.46 2.35 10.93
N GLU A 49 -11.16 1.85 11.96
CA GLU A 49 -12.14 2.64 12.73
C GLU A 49 -11.47 3.86 13.39
N VAL A 50 -10.31 3.69 14.01
CA VAL A 50 -9.57 4.78 14.68
C VAL A 50 -9.08 5.81 13.67
N GLU A 51 -8.50 5.38 12.55
CA GLU A 51 -8.05 6.29 11.49
C GLU A 51 -9.22 7.12 10.94
N GLN A 52 -10.37 6.49 10.73
CA GLN A 52 -11.58 7.19 10.28
C GLN A 52 -12.08 8.20 11.31
N GLU A 53 -12.05 7.87 12.60
CA GLU A 53 -12.45 8.78 13.68
C GLU A 53 -11.53 10.01 13.75
N LEU A 54 -10.22 9.81 13.58
CA LEU A 54 -9.23 10.89 13.56
C LEU A 54 -9.45 11.85 12.37
N ILE A 55 -9.78 11.30 11.20
CA ILE A 55 -10.14 12.10 10.01
C ILE A 55 -11.45 12.86 10.26
N ASN A 56 -12.49 12.18 10.74
CA ASN A 56 -13.82 12.78 10.94
C ASN A 56 -13.82 13.88 12.01
N SER A 57 -13.00 13.75 13.04
CA SER A 57 -12.83 14.76 14.09
C SER A 57 -11.97 15.95 13.64
N GLY A 58 -11.29 15.84 12.49
CA GLY A 58 -10.33 16.84 12.01
C GLY A 58 -9.03 16.89 12.81
N ALA A 59 -8.77 15.88 13.65
CA ALA A 59 -7.56 15.80 14.45
C ALA A 59 -6.32 15.47 13.59
N LEU A 60 -6.54 14.72 12.51
CA LEU A 60 -5.54 14.47 11.46
C LEU A 60 -6.20 14.63 10.10
N SER A 61 -5.46 15.19 9.16
CA SER A 61 -5.80 15.18 7.74
C SER A 61 -5.55 13.81 7.11
N GLU A 62 -6.15 13.60 5.95
CA GLU A 62 -5.97 12.37 5.18
C GLU A 62 -4.52 12.16 4.75
N ASN A 63 -3.79 13.23 4.44
CA ASN A 63 -2.38 13.16 4.08
C ASN A 63 -1.52 12.74 5.28
N GLU A 64 -1.83 13.22 6.48
CA GLU A 64 -1.12 12.81 7.69
C GLU A 64 -1.40 11.33 8.02
N ILE A 65 -2.65 10.86 7.85
CA ILE A 65 -2.98 9.43 7.95
C ILE A 65 -2.23 8.60 6.91
N LEU A 66 -2.11 9.09 5.66
CA LEU A 66 -1.36 8.44 4.59
C LEU A 66 0.13 8.27 4.95
N GLU A 67 0.75 9.25 5.59
CA GLU A 67 2.13 9.15 6.08
C GLU A 67 2.28 8.04 7.14
N PHE A 68 1.24 7.84 7.97
CA PHE A 68 1.21 6.75 8.94
C PHE A 68 0.93 5.38 8.30
N CYS A 69 0.20 5.31 7.18
CA CYS A 69 -0.07 4.05 6.48
C CYS A 69 1.19 3.30 6.02
N ASP A 70 2.24 4.02 5.61
CA ASP A 70 3.50 3.39 5.19
C ASP A 70 4.20 2.73 6.39
N LEU A 71 4.13 3.36 7.57
CA LEU A 71 4.63 2.79 8.82
C LEU A 71 3.82 1.54 9.20
N HIS A 72 2.49 1.58 9.09
CA HIS A 72 1.64 0.47 9.51
C HIS A 72 1.77 -0.72 8.56
N THR A 73 1.94 -0.50 7.25
CA THR A 73 2.16 -1.58 6.28
C THR A 73 3.42 -2.39 6.62
N ALA A 74 4.52 -1.71 6.99
CA ALA A 74 5.75 -2.36 7.42
C ALA A 74 5.61 -3.14 8.75
N VAL A 75 4.64 -2.78 9.56
CA VAL A 75 4.33 -3.42 10.85
C VAL A 75 3.39 -4.61 10.67
N LEU A 76 2.38 -4.44 9.83
CA LEU A 76 1.29 -5.38 9.57
C LEU A 76 1.72 -6.52 8.64
N ASP A 77 2.82 -6.36 7.90
CA ASP A 77 3.40 -7.45 7.11
C ASP A 77 3.74 -8.66 8.02
N GLY A 78 3.02 -9.75 7.80
CA GLY A 78 3.12 -10.98 8.60
C GLY A 78 2.45 -10.96 9.99
N SER A 79 1.73 -9.90 10.37
CA SER A 79 1.08 -9.81 11.70
C SER A 79 -0.43 -9.54 11.67
N ILE A 80 -1.04 -9.50 10.48
CA ILE A 80 -2.50 -9.48 10.34
C ILE A 80 -3.05 -10.87 10.69
N ASP A 81 -3.87 -10.93 11.74
CA ASP A 81 -4.66 -12.11 12.06
C ASP A 81 -5.74 -12.33 10.99
N LEU A 82 -5.69 -13.51 10.35
CA LEU A 82 -6.59 -13.93 9.28
C LEU A 82 -7.37 -15.19 9.67
N GLU A 83 -7.35 -15.62 10.94
CA GLU A 83 -8.01 -16.86 11.37
C GLU A 83 -9.51 -16.89 11.05
N ASP A 84 -10.18 -15.74 11.15
CA ASP A 84 -11.61 -15.56 10.84
C ASP A 84 -11.89 -15.23 9.36
N ALA A 85 -10.88 -15.22 8.49
CA ALA A 85 -11.05 -14.88 7.09
C ALA A 85 -11.90 -15.94 6.37
N LYS A 86 -13.02 -15.51 5.78
CA LYS A 86 -13.89 -16.41 5.01
C LYS A 86 -13.15 -17.01 3.81
N THR A 87 -13.43 -18.27 3.52
CA THR A 87 -12.96 -18.93 2.29
C THR A 87 -13.52 -18.22 1.07
N ILE A 88 -12.64 -17.88 0.12
CA ILE A 88 -13.02 -17.16 -1.10
C ILE A 88 -13.16 -18.19 -2.23
N PRO A 89 -14.37 -18.41 -2.78
CA PRO A 89 -14.55 -19.38 -3.85
C PRO A 89 -14.01 -18.85 -5.20
N PRO A 90 -13.64 -19.73 -6.14
CA PRO A 90 -13.25 -19.34 -7.49
C PRO A 90 -14.31 -18.47 -8.17
N GLY A 91 -13.88 -17.40 -8.83
CA GLY A 91 -14.78 -16.47 -9.53
C GLY A 91 -15.42 -15.39 -8.65
N HIS A 92 -15.20 -15.43 -7.33
CA HIS A 92 -15.52 -14.31 -6.46
C HIS A 92 -14.66 -13.09 -6.80
N PRO A 93 -15.14 -11.82 -6.71
CA PRO A 93 -14.33 -10.64 -7.05
C PRO A 93 -12.98 -10.57 -6.31
N VAL A 94 -12.96 -10.97 -5.04
CA VAL A 94 -11.72 -11.04 -4.25
C VAL A 94 -10.74 -12.10 -4.79
N ASP A 95 -11.22 -13.22 -5.33
CA ASP A 95 -10.36 -14.22 -5.98
C ASP A 95 -9.65 -13.62 -7.20
N THR A 96 -10.40 -12.88 -8.04
CA THR A 96 -9.82 -12.14 -9.17
C THR A 96 -8.78 -11.13 -8.71
N PHE A 97 -9.09 -10.30 -7.69
CA PHE A 97 -8.14 -9.31 -7.18
C PHE A 97 -6.86 -9.94 -6.62
N LYS A 98 -6.97 -11.09 -5.94
CA LYS A 98 -5.79 -11.82 -5.44
C LYS A 98 -4.92 -12.34 -6.58
N LYS A 99 -5.51 -12.93 -7.62
CA LYS A 99 -4.78 -13.40 -8.81
C LYS A 99 -4.13 -12.26 -9.59
N GLU A 100 -4.80 -11.12 -9.70
CA GLU A 100 -4.22 -9.91 -10.30
C GLU A 100 -3.00 -9.43 -9.50
N ASN A 101 -3.09 -9.40 -8.16
CA ASN A 101 -1.96 -9.05 -7.29
C ASN A 101 -0.77 -10.03 -7.45
N GLU A 102 -1.04 -11.33 -7.56
CA GLU A 102 0.00 -12.34 -7.82
C GLU A 102 0.69 -12.12 -9.17
N ALA A 103 -0.06 -11.81 -10.22
CA ALA A 103 0.48 -11.51 -11.54
C ALA A 103 1.32 -10.23 -11.54
N LEU A 104 0.84 -9.18 -10.88
CA LEU A 104 1.58 -7.93 -10.70
C LEU A 104 2.88 -8.16 -9.94
N LYS A 105 2.85 -8.94 -8.85
CA LYS A 105 4.04 -9.30 -8.08
C LYS A 105 5.06 -10.05 -8.93
N ALA A 106 4.61 -10.96 -9.79
CA ALA A 106 5.49 -11.67 -10.71
C ALA A 106 6.17 -10.70 -11.70
N GLU A 107 5.46 -9.69 -12.21
CA GLU A 107 6.04 -8.69 -13.11
C GLU A 107 7.03 -7.76 -12.40
N VAL A 108 6.72 -7.32 -11.18
CA VAL A 108 7.65 -6.56 -10.33
C VAL A 108 8.94 -7.36 -10.10
N ASN A 109 8.84 -8.65 -9.78
CA ASN A 109 10.01 -9.49 -9.55
C ASN A 109 10.91 -9.62 -10.79
N LYS A 110 10.33 -9.65 -12.01
CA LYS A 110 11.10 -9.64 -13.25
C LYS A 110 11.88 -8.34 -13.41
N LEU A 111 11.24 -7.20 -13.17
CA LEU A 111 11.89 -5.88 -13.22
C LEU A 111 13.00 -5.74 -12.16
N VAL A 112 12.75 -6.18 -10.93
CA VAL A 112 13.77 -6.21 -9.87
C VAL A 112 14.97 -7.07 -10.30
N SER A 113 14.72 -8.22 -10.91
CA SER A 113 15.78 -9.09 -11.41
C SER A 113 16.57 -8.44 -12.55
N LEU A 114 15.90 -7.69 -13.43
CA LEU A 114 16.57 -6.89 -14.46
C LEU A 114 17.46 -5.85 -13.81
N PHE A 115 16.94 -5.02 -12.90
CA PHE A 115 17.69 -3.97 -12.20
C PHE A 115 18.92 -4.52 -11.46
N ASN A 116 18.84 -5.70 -10.84
CA ASN A 116 20.00 -6.31 -10.19
C ASN A 116 21.14 -6.65 -11.18
N GLY A 117 20.82 -6.84 -12.47
CA GLY A 117 21.78 -7.09 -13.54
C GLY A 117 22.47 -5.84 -14.10
N ILE A 118 22.03 -4.63 -13.72
CA ILE A 118 22.50 -3.36 -14.30
C ILE A 118 24.02 -3.17 -14.14
N SER A 119 24.57 -3.61 -13.01
CA SER A 119 26.01 -3.50 -12.68
C SER A 119 26.92 -4.30 -13.61
N SER A 120 26.36 -5.21 -14.40
CA SER A 120 27.07 -6.06 -15.37
C SER A 120 26.80 -5.65 -16.83
N LEU A 121 26.11 -4.54 -17.06
CA LEU A 121 25.69 -4.10 -18.38
C LEU A 121 26.87 -3.51 -19.18
N SER A 122 27.14 -4.09 -20.35
CA SER A 122 28.04 -3.47 -21.34
C SER A 122 27.26 -2.56 -22.28
N GLU A 123 27.93 -1.52 -22.82
CA GLU A 123 27.31 -0.56 -23.76
C GLU A 123 26.67 -1.26 -24.98
N ASP A 124 27.29 -2.32 -25.50
CA ASP A 124 26.76 -3.10 -26.63
C ASP A 124 25.38 -3.72 -26.37
N HIS A 125 25.04 -4.00 -25.11
CA HIS A 125 23.75 -4.59 -24.71
C HIS A 125 22.74 -3.54 -24.22
N LEU A 126 23.16 -2.29 -24.04
CA LEU A 126 22.34 -1.20 -23.49
C LEU A 126 21.02 -0.99 -24.24
N PRO A 127 20.96 -0.95 -25.60
CA PRO A 127 19.69 -0.74 -26.30
C PRO A 127 18.67 -1.86 -26.05
N GLY A 128 19.14 -3.11 -26.00
CA GLY A 128 18.29 -4.27 -25.71
C GLY A 128 17.78 -4.27 -24.27
N TYR A 129 18.64 -3.86 -23.34
CA TYR A 129 18.29 -3.75 -21.92
C TYR A 129 17.24 -2.65 -21.66
N ILE A 130 17.39 -1.47 -22.27
CA ILE A 130 16.39 -0.40 -22.21
C ILE A 130 15.05 -0.88 -22.77
N LEU A 131 15.06 -1.63 -23.87
CA LEU A 131 13.83 -2.19 -24.45
C LEU A 131 13.15 -3.16 -23.48
N GLN A 132 13.91 -4.01 -22.78
CA GLN A 132 13.36 -4.92 -21.76
C GLN A 132 12.73 -4.16 -20.59
N LEU A 133 13.37 -3.10 -20.10
CA LEU A 133 12.81 -2.24 -19.05
C LEU A 133 11.51 -1.58 -19.52
N ARG A 134 11.50 -0.98 -20.72
CA ARG A 134 10.29 -0.40 -21.31
C ARG A 134 9.16 -1.42 -21.40
N THR A 135 9.44 -2.65 -21.83
CA THR A 135 8.46 -3.73 -21.86
C THR A 135 7.94 -4.06 -20.46
N GLY A 136 8.81 -4.19 -19.46
CA GLY A 136 8.39 -4.49 -18.08
C GLY A 136 7.50 -3.38 -17.48
N PHE A 137 7.85 -2.10 -17.65
CA PHE A 137 7.00 -1.00 -17.19
C PHE A 137 5.67 -0.91 -17.95
N ASN A 138 5.66 -1.21 -19.26
CA ASN A 138 4.41 -1.31 -20.03
C ASN A 138 3.50 -2.44 -19.52
N ASN A 139 4.07 -3.59 -19.12
CA ASN A 139 3.30 -4.68 -18.53
C ASN A 139 2.75 -4.29 -17.16
N LEU A 140 3.53 -3.58 -16.33
CA LEU A 140 3.05 -3.06 -15.04
C LEU A 140 1.88 -2.09 -15.18
N TRP A 141 1.75 -1.38 -16.30
CA TRP A 141 0.65 -0.45 -16.53
C TRP A 141 -0.74 -1.10 -16.51
N ASP A 142 -0.83 -2.43 -16.68
CA ASP A 142 -2.09 -3.15 -16.49
C ASP A 142 -2.66 -3.03 -15.07
N VAL A 143 -1.85 -2.61 -14.09
CA VAL A 143 -2.29 -2.28 -12.73
C VAL A 143 -3.40 -1.23 -12.72
N ASP A 144 -3.42 -0.29 -13.68
CA ASP A 144 -4.47 0.74 -13.73
C ASP A 144 -5.86 0.13 -13.95
N LYS A 145 -5.95 -0.98 -14.70
CA LYS A 145 -7.21 -1.71 -14.89
C LYS A 145 -7.68 -2.31 -13.55
N HIS A 146 -6.76 -2.85 -12.76
CA HIS A 146 -7.02 -3.40 -11.43
C HIS A 146 -7.48 -2.30 -10.45
N TYR A 147 -6.77 -1.17 -10.43
CA TYR A 147 -7.12 -0.02 -9.60
C TYR A 147 -8.49 0.55 -9.95
N LYS A 148 -8.78 0.76 -11.24
CA LYS A 148 -10.09 1.24 -11.69
C LYS A 148 -11.23 0.29 -11.28
N ARG A 149 -11.03 -1.02 -11.31
CA ARG A 149 -12.03 -1.98 -10.79
C ARG A 149 -12.27 -1.77 -9.30
N LYS A 150 -11.23 -1.59 -8.50
CA LYS A 150 -11.38 -1.33 -7.06
C LYS A 150 -12.08 0.01 -6.82
N GLU A 151 -11.59 1.08 -7.46
CA GLU A 151 -12.05 2.46 -7.33
C GLU A 151 -13.51 2.65 -7.72
N TYR A 152 -13.95 2.03 -8.81
CA TYR A 152 -15.30 2.26 -9.33
C TYR A 152 -16.31 1.16 -8.96
N LEU A 153 -15.86 -0.03 -8.55
CA LEU A 153 -16.77 -1.15 -8.26
C LEU A 153 -16.71 -1.64 -6.81
N LEU A 154 -15.56 -1.56 -6.12
CA LEU A 154 -15.44 -2.03 -4.73
C LEU A 154 -15.60 -0.89 -3.73
N PHE A 155 -14.85 0.19 -3.92
CA PHE A 155 -14.81 1.34 -3.02
C PHE A 155 -16.18 1.97 -2.80
N PRO A 156 -17.04 2.19 -3.83
CA PRO A 156 -18.37 2.75 -3.62
C PRO A 156 -19.28 1.83 -2.80
N TYR A 157 -19.06 0.51 -2.81
CA TYR A 157 -19.78 -0.42 -1.96
C TYR A 157 -19.31 -0.35 -0.50
N LEU A 158 -18.00 -0.22 -0.27
CA LEU A 158 -17.44 -0.02 1.08
C LEU A 158 -17.95 1.29 1.70
N GLU A 159 -17.95 2.37 0.92
CA GLU A 159 -18.42 3.69 1.36
C GLU A 159 -19.91 3.70 1.70
N LYS A 160 -20.75 2.96 0.96
CA LYS A 160 -22.17 2.75 1.31
C LYS A 160 -22.35 2.07 2.66
N HIS A 161 -21.37 1.31 3.12
CA HIS A 161 -21.32 0.68 4.44
C HIS A 161 -20.54 1.52 5.46
N LEU A 162 -20.33 2.81 5.19
CA LEU A 162 -19.63 3.77 6.04
C LEU A 162 -18.14 3.44 6.26
N ILE A 163 -17.56 2.62 5.37
CA ILE A 163 -16.12 2.34 5.34
C ILE A 163 -15.52 3.28 4.29
N THR A 164 -15.13 4.48 4.69
CA THR A 164 -14.68 5.55 3.77
C THR A 164 -13.16 5.75 3.77
N GLY A 165 -12.49 5.43 4.86
CA GLY A 165 -11.06 5.71 5.08
C GLY A 165 -10.16 4.88 4.19
N PRO A 166 -10.24 3.53 4.23
CA PRO A 166 -9.41 2.67 3.41
C PRO A 166 -9.59 2.91 1.91
N PRO A 167 -10.82 3.04 1.36
CA PRO A 167 -11.00 3.45 -0.03
C PRO A 167 -10.27 4.73 -0.41
N LYS A 168 -10.39 5.78 0.43
CA LYS A 168 -9.80 7.09 0.16
C LYS A 168 -8.27 7.05 0.19
N VAL A 169 -7.70 6.43 1.22
CA VAL A 169 -6.26 6.20 1.37
C VAL A 169 -5.72 5.39 0.18
N MET A 170 -6.39 4.27 -0.15
CA MET A 170 -5.95 3.41 -1.24
C MET A 170 -6.04 4.09 -2.60
N TRP A 171 -7.02 4.97 -2.82
CA TRP A 171 -7.08 5.78 -4.03
C TRP A 171 -5.86 6.70 -4.15
N GLY A 172 -5.49 7.40 -3.08
CA GLY A 172 -4.28 8.22 -3.05
C GLY A 172 -3.01 7.42 -3.39
N LYS A 173 -2.87 6.21 -2.83
CA LYS A 173 -1.76 5.30 -3.17
C LYS A 173 -1.80 4.82 -4.62
N HIS A 174 -2.97 4.56 -5.19
CA HIS A 174 -3.07 4.24 -6.61
C HIS A 174 -2.58 5.40 -7.49
N ASP A 175 -2.93 6.64 -7.15
CA ASP A 175 -2.48 7.84 -7.88
C ASP A 175 -0.97 8.08 -7.75
N GLU A 176 -0.41 7.85 -6.56
CA GLU A 176 1.05 7.87 -6.33
C GLU A 176 1.76 6.87 -7.26
N ILE A 177 1.28 5.62 -7.30
CA ILE A 177 1.85 4.56 -8.15
C ILE A 177 1.71 4.90 -9.64
N ARG A 178 0.56 5.45 -10.07
CA ARG A 178 0.37 5.93 -11.46
C ARG A 178 1.40 7.00 -11.83
N SER A 179 1.64 7.95 -10.92
CA SER A 179 2.65 9.00 -11.11
C SER A 179 4.06 8.40 -11.24
N LEU A 180 4.43 7.47 -10.36
CA LEU A 180 5.72 6.78 -10.41
C LEU A 180 5.92 5.98 -11.71
N LEU A 181 4.92 5.21 -12.14
CA LEU A 181 4.98 4.47 -13.40
C LEU A 181 5.10 5.37 -14.63
N LYS A 182 4.40 6.51 -14.61
CA LYS A 182 4.51 7.53 -15.66
C LYS A 182 5.92 8.11 -15.70
N ASN A 183 6.46 8.55 -14.56
CA ASN A 183 7.81 9.12 -14.46
C ASN A 183 8.88 8.11 -14.91
N ALA A 184 8.74 6.83 -14.54
CA ALA A 184 9.65 5.77 -15.00
C ALA A 184 9.59 5.58 -16.52
N SER A 185 8.37 5.61 -17.10
CA SER A 185 8.18 5.50 -18.55
C SER A 185 8.81 6.70 -19.30
N GLU A 186 8.67 7.91 -18.75
CA GLU A 186 9.26 9.14 -19.30
C GLU A 186 10.80 9.11 -19.21
N ALA A 187 11.35 8.70 -18.06
CA ALA A 187 12.79 8.54 -17.88
C ALA A 187 13.37 7.56 -18.91
N LEU A 188 12.72 6.42 -19.12
CA LEU A 188 13.14 5.42 -20.10
C LEU A 188 12.91 5.85 -21.55
N ALA A 189 12.06 6.85 -21.82
CA ALA A 189 11.83 7.38 -23.17
C ALA A 189 12.92 8.38 -23.60
N SER A 190 13.60 9.01 -22.64
CA SER A 190 14.74 9.90 -22.88
C SER A 190 15.90 9.15 -23.57
N PRO A 191 16.76 9.85 -24.34
CA PRO A 191 17.95 9.24 -24.92
C PRO A 191 18.90 8.83 -23.79
N ILE A 192 19.10 7.53 -23.61
CA ILE A 192 20.10 6.98 -22.69
C ILE A 192 21.18 6.36 -23.57
N SER A 193 22.39 6.91 -23.48
CA SER A 193 23.50 6.64 -24.39
C SER A 193 24.65 5.90 -23.71
N THR A 194 24.72 5.92 -22.38
CA THR A 194 25.78 5.25 -21.61
C THR A 194 25.20 4.39 -20.49
N ALA A 195 25.97 3.41 -20.03
CA ALA A 195 25.59 2.60 -18.86
C ALA A 195 25.67 3.38 -17.53
N GLU A 196 26.35 4.53 -17.51
CA GLU A 196 26.45 5.41 -16.34
C GLU A 196 25.21 6.31 -16.17
N GLU A 197 24.48 6.55 -17.27
CA GLU A 197 23.19 7.26 -17.27
C GLU A 197 22.01 6.39 -16.80
N MET A 198 22.23 5.06 -16.67
CA MET A 198 21.24 4.06 -16.22
C MET A 198 21.22 3.91 -14.71
#